data_AF-A0A4C1U683-F1
#
_entry.id   AF-A0A4C1U683-F1
#
_cell.length_a   1.000
_cell.length_b   1.000
_cell.length_c   1.000
_cell.angle_alpha   90.00
_cell.angle_beta   90.00
_cell.angle_gamma   90.00
#
_symmetry.space_group_name_H-M   'P 1'
#
loop_
_entity.id
_entity.type
_entity.pdbx_description
1 polymer ?
#
loop_
_entity_poly.entity_id
_entity_poly.type
_entity_poly.pdbx_seq_one_letter_code
_entity_poly.pdbx_strand_id
1 'polypeptide(L)'
;MASTKKKRRTEEEHREFDRDWTDSFAFICNSDGFPTCLICHEKLAHNKKSNLERHFNTKHTQFASKYPAGEERKKAVDELQKQIQQSSSMLSNWAQSTSNVNLASFAVSLEIAKKGKPFTDGEYVKDCFIRASEELFRDFKNKPEILKKIKDLPLSAKTVQDRIAKMSSNVTYLQVEDIQLASALSLAIDESCDIKDTAQVALLSGINHPELENDKWLRKLHFQFLKQYRDKTSATFDTNYFSTDIQNIKDEFAGRFQQFKTIKTTLAFIVNPLNTNSNEIHVEPFGVDTASLEMQLIDLKSKDLWSRKFTELKSKLEELEVQKCMYVTQQKWTALKKMPRVEALIFDAWNSLPDCYSENSRGVSEQESHRRVTAAHERPQPGVTGALPVPWEEIRYVLEGIGSMKREKGSGPSELLLTG
;
A
#
# COMPACT_ATOMS: atom_id res chain seq x y z
N MET A 1 -72.75 -47.05 -24.00
CA MET A 1 -71.86 -45.89 -23.74
C MET A 1 -70.92 -46.26 -22.61
N ALA A 2 -69.64 -46.47 -22.92
CA ALA A 2 -68.63 -46.83 -21.93
C ALA A 2 -67.88 -45.59 -21.42
N SER A 3 -67.73 -45.57 -20.10
CA SER A 3 -67.00 -44.68 -19.20
C SER A 3 -65.72 -44.02 -19.73
N THR A 4 -65.56 -42.73 -19.40
CA THR A 4 -64.25 -42.15 -19.12
C THR A 4 -64.24 -41.54 -17.72
N LYS A 5 -63.75 -42.31 -16.73
CA LYS A 5 -63.32 -41.78 -15.44
C LYS A 5 -62.17 -40.80 -15.67
N LYS A 6 -62.35 -39.53 -15.25
CA LYS A 6 -61.30 -38.50 -15.22
C LYS A 6 -60.06 -39.05 -14.50
N LYS A 7 -58.92 -39.12 -15.22
CA LYS A 7 -57.59 -39.29 -14.62
C LYS A 7 -57.29 -38.06 -13.77
N ARG A 8 -57.10 -38.26 -12.46
CA ARG A 8 -56.70 -37.23 -11.49
C ARG A 8 -55.24 -36.82 -11.77
N ARG A 9 -54.96 -35.51 -11.78
CA ARG A 9 -53.62 -34.93 -12.00
C ARG A 9 -52.81 -34.95 -10.70
N THR A 10 -51.51 -35.20 -10.83
CA THR A 10 -50.56 -35.49 -9.73
C THR A 10 -50.09 -34.25 -8.95
N GLU A 11 -50.48 -33.06 -9.37
CA GLU A 11 -49.97 -31.77 -8.85
C GLU A 11 -50.68 -31.32 -7.56
N GLU A 12 -51.83 -31.91 -7.19
CA GLU A 12 -52.61 -31.54 -6.00
C GLU A 12 -52.24 -32.32 -4.72
N GLU A 13 -51.34 -33.30 -4.80
CA GLU A 13 -50.95 -34.10 -3.64
C GLU A 13 -49.58 -33.67 -3.11
N HIS A 14 -49.55 -32.57 -2.36
CA HIS A 14 -48.54 -32.35 -1.32
C HIS A 14 -48.64 -33.47 -0.28
N ARG A 15 -48.18 -34.68 -0.62
CA ARG A 15 -48.07 -35.78 0.35
C ARG A 15 -46.88 -35.46 1.23
N GLU A 16 -47.16 -34.90 2.40
CA GLU A 16 -46.16 -34.73 3.44
C GLU A 16 -45.62 -36.11 3.86
N PHE A 17 -44.36 -36.12 4.29
CA PHE A 17 -43.72 -37.33 4.78
C PHE A 17 -44.34 -37.70 6.13
N ASP A 18 -44.92 -38.89 6.23
CA ASP A 18 -45.49 -39.42 7.46
C ASP A 18 -44.38 -40.02 8.34
N ARG A 19 -44.33 -39.59 9.60
CA ARG A 19 -43.32 -40.05 10.57
C ARG A 19 -43.41 -41.54 10.85
N ASP A 20 -44.59 -42.15 10.71
CA ASP A 20 -44.76 -43.59 10.91
C ASP A 20 -43.98 -44.42 9.87
N TRP A 21 -43.61 -43.81 8.74
CA TRP A 21 -42.80 -44.48 7.70
C TRP A 21 -41.34 -44.63 8.12
N THR A 22 -40.87 -43.83 9.07
CA THR A 22 -39.56 -44.00 9.69
C THR A 22 -39.46 -45.34 10.38
N ASP A 23 -40.37 -45.60 11.30
CA ASP A 23 -40.43 -46.84 12.07
C ASP A 23 -40.81 -48.05 11.20
N SER A 24 -41.71 -47.85 10.26
CA SER A 24 -42.28 -48.94 9.47
C SER A 24 -41.35 -49.42 8.35
N PHE A 25 -40.62 -48.50 7.70
CA PHE A 25 -39.88 -48.75 6.47
C PHE A 25 -38.43 -48.24 6.50
N ALA A 26 -37.94 -47.73 7.64
CA ALA A 26 -36.59 -47.19 7.80
C ALA A 26 -36.28 -46.01 6.86
N PHE A 27 -37.20 -45.04 6.74
CA PHE A 27 -37.01 -43.82 5.94
C PHE A 27 -37.01 -42.55 6.78
N ILE A 28 -36.26 -41.54 6.37
CA ILE A 28 -36.33 -40.19 6.93
C ILE A 28 -36.62 -39.16 5.83
N CYS A 29 -37.16 -38.01 6.22
CA CYS A 29 -37.32 -36.87 5.34
C CYS A 29 -36.05 -36.00 5.39
N ASN A 30 -35.41 -35.79 4.24
CA ASN A 30 -34.28 -34.86 4.15
C ASN A 30 -34.76 -33.40 4.12
N SER A 31 -33.83 -32.45 4.25
CA SER A 31 -34.10 -31.00 4.21
C SER A 31 -34.76 -30.52 2.90
N ASP A 32 -34.70 -31.34 1.84
CA ASP A 32 -35.34 -31.09 0.55
C ASP A 32 -36.75 -31.71 0.42
N GLY A 33 -37.27 -32.29 1.50
CA GLY A 33 -38.65 -32.78 1.58
C GLY A 33 -38.88 -34.19 1.02
N PHE A 34 -37.82 -34.90 0.58
CA PHE A 34 -37.93 -36.22 -0.03
C PHE A 34 -37.50 -37.37 0.92
N PRO A 35 -38.00 -38.61 0.73
CA PRO A 35 -37.65 -39.75 1.56
C PRO A 35 -36.25 -40.27 1.21
N THR A 36 -35.43 -40.52 2.22
CA THR A 36 -34.15 -41.21 2.10
C THR A 36 -34.14 -42.46 2.98
N CYS A 37 -33.72 -43.59 2.41
CA CYS A 37 -33.64 -44.85 3.13
C CYS A 37 -32.45 -44.83 4.11
N LEU A 38 -32.68 -45.22 5.36
CA LEU A 38 -31.65 -45.29 6.40
C LEU A 38 -30.67 -46.47 6.22
N ILE A 39 -31.02 -47.47 5.40
CA ILE A 39 -30.23 -48.69 5.22
C ILE A 39 -29.28 -48.59 4.02
N CYS A 40 -29.75 -48.09 2.88
CA CYS A 40 -28.93 -47.94 1.66
C CYS A 40 -28.66 -46.48 1.23
N HIS A 41 -29.20 -45.49 1.95
CA HIS A 41 -29.06 -44.06 1.64
C HIS A 41 -29.63 -43.63 0.28
N GLU A 42 -30.43 -44.48 -0.38
CA GLU A 42 -31.09 -44.12 -1.62
C GLU A 42 -32.25 -43.15 -1.38
N LYS A 43 -32.29 -42.08 -2.18
CA LYS A 43 -33.33 -41.05 -2.15
C LYS A 43 -34.45 -41.39 -3.13
N LEU A 44 -35.70 -41.29 -2.69
CA LEU A 44 -36.87 -41.48 -3.54
C LEU A 44 -37.41 -40.12 -4.03
N ALA A 45 -37.89 -40.07 -5.26
CA ALA A 45 -38.43 -38.84 -5.84
C ALA A 45 -39.83 -38.45 -5.32
N HIS A 46 -40.52 -39.34 -4.58
CA HIS A 46 -41.91 -39.13 -4.19
C HIS A 46 -42.20 -39.68 -2.79
N ASN A 47 -42.91 -38.88 -1.99
CA ASN A 47 -43.48 -39.24 -0.67
C ASN A 47 -44.72 -40.12 -0.82
N LYS A 48 -44.54 -41.37 -1.29
CA LYS A 48 -45.63 -42.33 -1.46
C LYS A 48 -45.32 -43.59 -0.66
N LYS A 49 -46.17 -43.91 0.33
CA LYS A 49 -46.07 -45.14 1.14
C LYS A 49 -45.78 -46.39 0.30
N SER A 50 -46.49 -46.59 -0.81
CA SER A 50 -46.27 -47.73 -1.72
C SER A 50 -44.86 -47.80 -2.32
N ASN A 51 -44.21 -46.65 -2.54
CA ASN A 51 -42.85 -46.60 -3.06
C ASN A 51 -41.83 -46.96 -1.98
N LEU A 52 -42.00 -46.44 -0.77
CA LEU A 52 -41.14 -46.72 0.38
C LEU A 52 -41.26 -48.19 0.78
N GLU A 53 -42.50 -48.70 0.88
CA GLU A 53 -42.80 -50.08 1.22
C GLU A 53 -42.26 -51.06 0.18
N ARG A 54 -42.45 -50.77 -1.12
CA ARG A 54 -41.85 -51.58 -2.19
C ARG A 54 -40.33 -51.56 -2.08
N HIS A 55 -39.72 -50.39 -1.91
CA HIS A 55 -38.26 -50.27 -1.76
C HIS A 55 -37.76 -51.12 -0.58
N PHE A 56 -38.36 -50.96 0.60
CA PHE A 56 -38.00 -51.71 1.80
C PHE A 56 -38.15 -53.22 1.61
N ASN A 57 -39.29 -53.69 1.10
CA ASN A 57 -39.57 -55.11 0.94
C ASN A 57 -38.78 -55.77 -0.20
N THR A 58 -38.23 -55.01 -1.16
CA THR A 58 -37.47 -55.57 -2.29
C THR A 58 -35.97 -55.46 -2.11
N LYS A 59 -35.46 -54.32 -1.62
CA LYS A 59 -34.02 -54.08 -1.43
C LYS A 59 -33.53 -54.47 -0.04
N HIS A 60 -34.41 -54.54 0.95
CA HIS A 60 -34.06 -54.80 2.35
C HIS A 60 -34.80 -56.02 2.92
N THR A 61 -34.98 -57.05 2.11
CA THR A 61 -35.60 -58.33 2.50
C THR A 61 -34.95 -58.96 3.73
N GLN A 62 -33.61 -58.94 3.80
CA GLN A 62 -32.85 -59.47 4.95
C GLN A 62 -33.06 -58.66 6.23
N PHE A 63 -33.22 -57.34 6.11
CA PHE A 63 -33.50 -56.49 7.26
C PHE A 63 -34.96 -56.67 7.71
N ALA A 64 -35.88 -56.76 6.76
CA ALA A 64 -37.30 -56.99 7.02
C ALA A 64 -37.57 -58.36 7.67
N SER A 65 -36.81 -59.40 7.30
CA SER A 65 -36.89 -60.72 7.92
C SER A 65 -36.26 -60.76 9.32
N LYS A 66 -35.14 -60.04 9.52
CA LYS A 66 -34.46 -59.95 10.82
C LYS A 66 -35.23 -59.10 11.83
N TYR A 67 -35.93 -58.05 11.36
CA TYR A 67 -36.68 -57.11 12.20
C TYR A 67 -38.13 -56.97 11.67
N PRO A 68 -39.04 -57.88 12.06
CA PRO A 68 -40.45 -57.81 11.68
C PRO A 68 -41.14 -56.56 12.27
N ALA A 69 -42.32 -56.22 11.75
CA ALA A 69 -43.02 -54.99 12.12
C ALA A 69 -43.38 -54.98 13.61
N GLY A 70 -43.11 -53.87 14.29
CA GLY A 70 -43.32 -53.72 15.73
C GLY A 70 -42.13 -53.05 16.43
N GLU A 71 -42.06 -53.19 17.75
CA GLU A 71 -41.08 -52.50 18.61
C GLU A 71 -39.62 -52.90 18.31
N GLU A 72 -39.38 -54.13 17.83
CA GLU A 72 -38.03 -54.58 17.45
C GLU A 72 -37.49 -53.81 16.24
N ARG A 73 -38.34 -53.55 15.23
CA ARG A 73 -37.98 -52.75 14.07
C ARG A 73 -37.75 -51.29 14.45
N LYS A 74 -38.59 -50.72 15.31
CA LYS A 74 -38.40 -49.36 15.82
C LYS A 74 -37.03 -49.18 16.47
N LYS A 75 -36.66 -50.08 17.38
CA LYS A 75 -35.34 -50.06 18.03
C LYS A 75 -34.18 -50.17 17.04
N ALA A 76 -34.31 -51.02 16.01
CA ALA A 76 -33.29 -51.15 14.98
C ALA A 76 -33.17 -49.89 14.11
N VAL A 77 -34.29 -49.24 13.80
CA VAL A 77 -34.34 -47.95 13.08
C VAL A 77 -33.74 -46.82 13.92
N ASP A 78 -34.08 -46.74 15.21
CA ASP A 78 -33.52 -45.77 16.15
C ASP A 78 -31.99 -45.89 16.25
N GLU A 79 -31.46 -47.12 16.26
CA GLU A 79 -30.03 -47.37 16.28
C GLU A 79 -29.35 -46.93 14.98
N LEU A 80 -29.96 -47.18 13.82
CA LEU A 80 -29.47 -46.68 12.53
C LEU A 80 -29.45 -45.14 12.50
N GLN A 81 -30.48 -44.48 13.03
CA GLN A 81 -30.52 -43.03 13.15
C GLN A 81 -29.40 -42.50 14.05
N LYS A 82 -29.18 -43.13 15.22
CA LYS A 82 -28.08 -42.77 16.13
C LYS A 82 -26.72 -42.91 15.46
N GLN A 83 -26.48 -43.97 14.69
CA GLN A 83 -25.22 -44.18 13.97
C GLN A 83 -24.98 -43.10 12.90
N ILE A 84 -26.02 -42.71 12.15
CA ILE A 84 -25.95 -41.63 11.14
C ILE A 84 -25.76 -40.25 11.81
N GLN A 85 -26.41 -40.03 12.96
CA GLN A 85 -26.24 -38.79 13.72
C GLN A 85 -24.83 -38.68 14.32
N GLN A 86 -24.26 -39.79 14.80
CA GLN A 86 -22.87 -39.84 15.27
C GLN A 86 -21.88 -39.57 14.13
N SER A 87 -22.05 -40.17 12.95
CA SER A 87 -21.14 -39.94 11.81
C SER A 87 -21.20 -38.51 11.26
N SER A 88 -22.39 -37.91 11.16
CA SER A 88 -22.57 -36.51 10.75
C SER A 88 -22.07 -35.51 11.80
N SER A 89 -22.21 -35.81 13.09
CA SER A 89 -21.63 -34.99 14.17
C SER A 89 -20.10 -34.98 14.13
N MET A 90 -19.46 -36.11 13.81
CA MET A 90 -18.01 -36.18 13.65
C MET A 90 -17.52 -35.33 12.47
N LEU A 91 -18.27 -35.34 11.35
CA LEU A 91 -17.91 -34.59 10.15
C LEU A 91 -18.11 -33.07 10.31
N SER A 92 -19.20 -32.65 10.97
CA SER A 92 -19.45 -31.24 11.32
C SER A 92 -18.46 -30.71 12.35
N ASN A 93 -18.16 -31.50 13.40
CA ASN A 93 -17.12 -31.16 14.36
C ASN A 93 -15.75 -31.04 13.68
N TRP A 94 -15.41 -31.95 12.77
CA TRP A 94 -14.15 -31.88 12.01
C TRP A 94 -14.06 -30.60 11.18
N ALA A 95 -15.11 -30.25 10.42
CA ALA A 95 -15.20 -29.04 9.60
C ALA A 95 -15.17 -27.73 10.43
N GLN A 96 -15.84 -27.71 11.59
CA GLN A 96 -15.77 -26.58 12.52
C GLN A 96 -14.38 -26.47 13.16
N SER A 97 -13.73 -27.60 13.40
CA SER A 97 -12.41 -27.60 14.00
C SER A 97 -11.34 -27.07 13.04
N THR A 98 -11.49 -27.26 11.72
CA THR A 98 -10.65 -26.64 10.68
C THR A 98 -11.00 -25.17 10.47
N SER A 99 -12.26 -24.75 10.59
CA SER A 99 -12.63 -23.33 10.53
C SER A 99 -12.07 -22.53 11.71
N ASN A 100 -12.13 -23.07 12.93
CA ASN A 100 -11.61 -22.41 14.14
C ASN A 100 -10.10 -22.18 14.08
N VAL A 101 -9.34 -23.18 13.60
CA VAL A 101 -7.88 -23.06 13.43
C VAL A 101 -7.54 -21.99 12.39
N ASN A 102 -8.31 -21.90 11.30
CA ASN A 102 -8.15 -20.85 10.30
C ASN A 102 -8.46 -19.47 10.89
N LEU A 103 -9.54 -19.30 11.65
CA LEU A 103 -9.88 -18.04 12.32
C LEU A 103 -8.79 -17.60 13.28
N ALA A 104 -8.27 -18.51 14.11
CA ALA A 104 -7.16 -18.23 15.01
C ALA A 104 -5.90 -17.77 14.24
N SER A 105 -5.61 -18.35 13.07
CA SER A 105 -4.46 -17.90 12.26
C SER A 105 -4.59 -16.45 11.78
N PHE A 106 -5.81 -16.01 11.42
CA PHE A 106 -6.07 -14.61 11.07
C PHE A 106 -5.90 -13.69 12.28
N ALA A 107 -6.40 -14.08 13.45
CA ALA A 107 -6.27 -13.29 14.67
C ALA A 107 -4.81 -13.06 15.06
N VAL A 108 -3.97 -14.10 15.04
CA VAL A 108 -2.53 -13.96 15.31
C VAL A 108 -1.83 -13.13 14.24
N SER A 109 -2.15 -13.35 12.96
CA SER A 109 -1.57 -12.57 11.85
C SER A 109 -1.90 -11.08 11.94
N LEU A 110 -3.12 -10.75 12.40
CA LEU A 110 -3.55 -9.37 12.63
C LEU A 110 -2.71 -8.70 13.72
N GLU A 111 -2.45 -9.40 14.83
CA GLU A 111 -1.63 -8.87 15.92
C GLU A 111 -0.16 -8.66 15.51
N ILE A 112 0.39 -9.54 14.67
CA ILE A 112 1.72 -9.37 14.05
C ILE A 112 1.74 -8.09 13.19
N ALA A 113 0.73 -7.92 12.33
CA ALA A 113 0.62 -6.76 11.44
C ALA A 113 0.50 -5.44 12.20
N LYS A 114 -0.41 -5.36 13.19
CA LYS A 114 -0.62 -4.16 14.01
C LYS A 114 0.65 -3.68 14.72
N LYS A 115 1.52 -4.62 15.10
CA LYS A 115 2.78 -4.33 15.81
C LYS A 115 3.97 -4.15 14.88
N GLY A 116 3.77 -4.22 13.56
CA GLY A 116 4.83 -4.09 12.55
C GLY A 116 5.90 -5.19 12.68
N LYS A 117 5.53 -6.39 13.11
CA LYS A 117 6.46 -7.50 13.33
C LYS A 117 6.73 -8.29 12.05
N PRO A 118 7.91 -8.92 11.90
CA PRO A 118 8.23 -9.78 10.76
C PRO A 118 7.23 -10.93 10.61
N PHE A 119 6.98 -11.39 9.38
CA PHE A 119 6.06 -12.53 9.15
C PHE A 119 6.57 -13.84 9.74
N THR A 120 7.88 -14.00 9.89
CA THR A 120 8.54 -15.14 10.55
C THR A 120 8.16 -15.26 12.02
N ASP A 121 7.70 -14.18 12.67
CA ASP A 121 7.27 -14.21 14.07
C ASP A 121 6.05 -15.12 14.27
N GLY A 122 5.32 -15.48 13.21
CA GLY A 122 4.25 -16.49 13.30
C GLY A 122 4.75 -17.84 13.81
N GLU A 123 5.91 -18.30 13.32
CA GLU A 123 6.51 -19.57 13.77
C GLU A 123 7.02 -19.45 15.20
N TYR A 124 7.65 -18.33 15.55
CA TYR A 124 8.07 -18.03 16.91
C TYR A 124 6.90 -18.07 17.91
N VAL A 125 5.77 -17.42 17.59
CA VAL A 125 4.55 -17.43 18.41
C VAL A 125 4.02 -18.85 18.56
N LYS A 126 4.02 -19.64 17.49
CA LYS A 126 3.57 -21.04 17.52
C LYS A 126 4.45 -21.90 18.43
N ASP A 127 5.76 -21.74 18.36
CA ASP A 127 6.70 -22.47 19.22
C ASP A 127 6.54 -22.07 20.70
N CYS A 128 6.31 -20.79 20.97
CA CYS A 128 5.96 -20.31 22.31
C CYS A 128 4.67 -20.97 22.82
N PHE A 129 3.63 -21.06 21.99
CA PHE A 129 2.37 -21.71 22.35
C PHE A 129 2.57 -23.20 22.65
N ILE A 130 3.33 -23.92 21.83
CA ILE A 130 3.61 -25.35 22.04
C ILE A 130 4.33 -25.55 23.39
N ARG A 131 5.44 -24.82 23.62
CA ARG A 131 6.24 -24.95 24.85
C ARG A 131 5.46 -24.58 26.10
N ALA A 132 4.73 -23.46 26.07
CA ALA A 132 3.91 -23.05 27.21
C ALA A 132 2.78 -24.05 27.50
N SER A 133 2.15 -24.58 26.46
CA SER A 133 1.03 -25.53 26.60
C SER A 133 1.46 -26.90 27.14
N GLU A 134 2.69 -27.34 26.86
CA GLU A 134 3.23 -28.58 27.43
C GLU A 134 3.27 -28.55 28.96
N GLU A 135 3.58 -27.39 29.53
CA GLU A 135 3.66 -27.12 30.96
C GLU A 135 2.29 -26.79 31.56
N LEU A 136 1.56 -25.84 30.96
CA LEU A 136 0.27 -25.35 31.46
C LEU A 136 -0.80 -26.46 31.53
N PHE A 137 -0.79 -27.37 30.57
CA PHE A 137 -1.78 -28.44 30.47
C PHE A 137 -1.22 -29.80 30.87
N ARG A 138 -0.10 -29.86 31.60
CA ARG A 138 0.58 -31.11 31.96
C ARG A 138 -0.37 -32.16 32.54
N ASP A 139 -1.24 -31.75 33.45
CA ASP A 139 -2.14 -32.63 34.20
C ASP A 139 -3.54 -32.74 33.58
N PHE A 140 -3.76 -32.11 32.42
CA PHE A 140 -5.07 -32.11 31.76
C PHE A 140 -5.26 -33.38 30.95
N LYS A 141 -6.41 -34.04 31.12
CA LYS A 141 -6.75 -35.27 30.38
C LYS A 141 -6.80 -35.07 28.86
N ASN A 142 -7.14 -33.87 28.40
CA ASN A 142 -7.23 -33.50 26.99
C ASN A 142 -5.98 -32.77 26.45
N LYS A 143 -4.83 -32.89 27.12
CA LYS A 143 -3.56 -32.30 26.68
C LYS A 143 -3.19 -32.68 25.23
N PRO A 144 -3.29 -33.96 24.80
CA PRO A 144 -2.93 -34.33 23.43
C PRO A 144 -3.76 -33.59 22.38
N GLU A 145 -5.06 -33.41 22.62
CA GLU A 145 -5.98 -32.73 21.72
C GLU A 145 -5.68 -31.23 21.63
N ILE A 146 -5.37 -30.59 22.76
CA ILE A 146 -4.96 -29.18 22.81
C ILE A 146 -3.66 -28.97 22.02
N LEU A 147 -2.63 -29.79 22.30
CA LEU A 147 -1.35 -29.69 21.60
C LEU A 147 -1.49 -29.95 20.11
N LYS A 148 -2.34 -30.91 19.70
CA LYS A 148 -2.64 -31.15 18.29
C LYS A 148 -3.25 -29.91 17.64
N LYS A 149 -4.22 -29.26 18.28
CA LYS A 149 -4.84 -28.03 17.76
C LYS A 149 -3.85 -26.88 17.57
N ILE A 150 -2.90 -26.72 18.49
CA ILE A 150 -1.83 -25.72 18.38
C ILE A 150 -0.87 -26.09 17.25
N LYS A 151 -0.49 -27.36 17.13
CA LYS A 151 0.39 -27.85 16.04
C LYS A 151 -0.26 -27.69 14.67
N ASP A 152 -1.57 -27.85 14.56
CA ASP A 152 -2.32 -27.66 13.31
C ASP A 152 -2.49 -26.18 12.94
N LEU A 153 -2.16 -25.22 13.84
CA LEU A 153 -2.30 -23.79 13.59
C LEU A 153 -1.34 -23.30 12.49
N PRO A 154 -1.84 -22.78 11.35
CA PRO A 154 -0.97 -22.40 10.24
C PRO A 154 -0.43 -20.99 10.48
N LEU A 155 0.84 -20.90 10.88
CA LEU A 155 1.55 -19.65 11.17
C LEU A 155 2.92 -19.57 10.50
N SER A 156 3.12 -20.29 9.39
CA SER A 156 4.33 -20.08 8.59
C SER A 156 4.39 -18.64 8.07
N ALA A 157 5.59 -18.12 7.82
CA ALA A 157 5.76 -16.76 7.30
C ALA A 157 4.90 -16.51 6.05
N LYS A 158 4.81 -17.49 5.14
CA LYS A 158 3.97 -17.42 3.96
C LYS A 158 2.48 -17.34 4.30
N THR A 159 2.02 -18.13 5.27
CA THR A 159 0.63 -18.06 5.73
C THR A 159 0.34 -16.69 6.32
N VAL A 160 1.18 -16.19 7.23
CA VAL A 160 0.99 -14.88 7.86
C VAL A 160 0.91 -13.78 6.81
N GLN A 161 1.82 -13.77 5.84
CA GLN A 161 1.78 -12.86 4.70
C GLN A 161 0.46 -12.94 3.94
N ASP A 162 0.02 -14.15 3.56
CA ASP A 162 -1.20 -14.34 2.77
C ASP A 162 -2.46 -13.92 3.55
N ARG A 163 -2.51 -14.15 4.86
CA ARG A 163 -3.63 -13.72 5.72
C ARG A 163 -3.66 -12.20 5.84
N ILE A 164 -2.51 -11.55 6.04
CA ILE A 164 -2.40 -10.09 6.08
C ILE A 164 -2.82 -9.48 4.74
N ALA A 165 -2.37 -10.04 3.62
CA ALA A 165 -2.78 -9.59 2.29
C ALA A 165 -4.30 -9.69 2.10
N LYS A 166 -4.93 -10.80 2.49
CA LYS A 166 -6.39 -10.97 2.42
C LYS A 166 -7.14 -9.95 3.29
N MET A 167 -6.68 -9.72 4.52
CA MET A 167 -7.28 -8.70 5.40
C MET A 167 -7.11 -7.31 4.81
N SER A 168 -5.94 -6.99 4.25
CA SER A 168 -5.67 -5.72 3.57
C SER A 168 -6.62 -5.52 2.38
N SER A 169 -6.77 -6.51 1.50
CA SER A 169 -7.70 -6.43 0.37
C SER A 169 -9.15 -6.24 0.81
N ASN A 170 -9.58 -6.90 1.90
CA ASN A 170 -10.91 -6.70 2.45
C ASN A 170 -11.11 -5.28 2.99
N VAL A 171 -10.12 -4.73 3.69
CA VAL A 171 -10.15 -3.33 4.16
C VAL A 171 -10.21 -2.38 2.98
N THR A 172 -9.40 -2.60 1.94
CA THR A 172 -9.43 -1.78 0.71
C THR A 172 -10.79 -1.83 0.04
N TYR A 173 -11.40 -3.00 -0.08
CA TYR A 173 -12.73 -3.15 -0.66
C TYR A 173 -13.77 -2.32 0.11
N LEU A 174 -13.81 -2.45 1.45
CA LEU A 174 -14.73 -1.70 2.30
C LEU A 174 -14.48 -0.18 2.22
N GLN A 175 -13.21 0.24 2.21
CA GLN A 175 -12.85 1.65 2.06
C GLN A 175 -13.31 2.21 0.71
N VAL A 176 -13.23 1.43 -0.37
CA VAL A 176 -13.70 1.85 -1.69
C VAL A 176 -15.22 2.01 -1.71
N GLU A 177 -15.97 1.08 -1.10
CA GLU A 177 -17.42 1.22 -0.94
C GLU A 177 -17.77 2.48 -0.14
N ASP A 178 -17.09 2.72 0.99
CA ASP A 178 -17.29 3.92 1.81
C ASP A 178 -17.00 5.22 1.04
N ILE A 179 -15.94 5.23 0.22
CA ILE A 179 -15.59 6.36 -0.65
C ILE A 179 -16.68 6.61 -1.70
N GLN A 180 -17.23 5.55 -2.30
CA GLN A 180 -18.31 5.67 -3.31
C GLN A 180 -19.60 6.23 -2.72
N LEU A 181 -19.86 5.96 -1.43
CA LEU A 181 -21.03 6.47 -0.72
C LEU A 181 -20.81 7.86 -0.11
N ALA A 182 -19.59 8.36 -0.10
CA ALA A 182 -19.25 9.64 0.52
C ALA A 182 -19.90 10.81 -0.23
N SER A 183 -20.52 11.72 0.53
CA SER A 183 -21.24 12.87 -0.05
C SER A 183 -20.31 14.05 -0.42
N ALA A 184 -19.06 13.98 0.05
CA ALA A 184 -17.96 14.89 -0.27
C ALA A 184 -16.62 14.20 0.06
N LEU A 185 -15.57 14.57 -0.67
CA LEU A 185 -14.20 14.10 -0.50
C LEU A 185 -13.26 15.32 -0.47
N SER A 186 -12.22 15.30 0.37
CA SER A 186 -11.02 16.13 0.19
C SER A 186 -9.82 15.26 -0.11
N LEU A 187 -8.86 15.83 -0.83
CA LEU A 187 -7.56 15.24 -1.06
C LEU A 187 -6.49 16.23 -0.61
N ALA A 188 -5.56 15.77 0.22
CA ALA A 188 -4.33 16.49 0.53
C ALA A 188 -3.16 15.75 -0.11
N ILE A 189 -2.29 16.50 -0.78
CA ILE A 189 -1.10 15.98 -1.45
C ILE A 189 0.10 16.62 -0.76
N ASP A 190 1.00 15.79 -0.27
CA ASP A 190 2.25 16.21 0.36
C ASP A 190 3.44 15.63 -0.40
N GLU A 191 4.34 16.49 -0.86
CA GLU A 191 5.60 16.10 -1.50
C GLU A 191 6.74 16.29 -0.48
N SER A 192 7.48 15.22 -0.24
CA SER A 192 8.70 15.25 0.57
C SER A 192 9.85 14.54 -0.14
N CYS A 193 11.05 14.65 0.40
CA CYS A 193 12.20 13.84 -0.02
C CYS A 193 12.68 13.05 1.20
N ASP A 194 12.99 11.77 0.99
CA ASP A 194 13.57 10.95 2.05
C ASP A 194 15.04 11.29 2.29
N ILE A 195 15.65 10.66 3.29
CA ILE A 195 17.06 10.89 3.66
C ILE A 195 18.06 10.53 2.54
N LYS A 196 17.61 9.86 1.47
CA LYS A 196 18.40 9.52 0.29
C LYS A 196 18.05 10.40 -0.91
N ASP A 197 17.38 11.52 -0.70
CA ASP A 197 16.82 12.41 -1.73
C ASP A 197 15.86 11.71 -2.70
N THR A 198 15.22 10.63 -2.25
CA THR A 198 14.15 9.99 -3.02
C THR A 198 12.87 10.77 -2.77
N ALA A 199 12.34 11.39 -3.82
CA ALA A 199 11.08 12.10 -3.72
C ALA A 199 9.93 11.12 -3.40
N GLN A 200 9.12 11.46 -2.41
CA GLN A 200 7.96 10.72 -1.95
C GLN A 200 6.73 11.61 -2.05
N VAL A 201 5.65 11.08 -2.61
CA VAL A 201 4.35 11.77 -2.67
C VAL A 201 3.38 11.00 -1.80
N ALA A 202 2.80 11.67 -0.81
CA ALA A 202 1.72 11.14 0.01
C ALA A 202 0.40 11.75 -0.45
N LEU A 203 -0.58 10.90 -0.74
CA LEU A 203 -1.96 11.29 -1.01
C LEU A 203 -2.82 10.90 0.19
N LEU A 204 -3.45 11.88 0.83
CA LEU A 204 -4.31 11.71 1.99
C LEU A 204 -5.75 12.08 1.60
N SER A 205 -6.66 11.11 1.66
CA SER A 205 -8.08 11.33 1.39
C SER A 205 -8.87 11.50 2.68
N GLY A 206 -9.72 12.53 2.73
CA GLY A 206 -10.71 12.75 3.78
C GLY A 206 -12.11 12.56 3.22
N ILE A 207 -12.86 11.59 3.71
CA ILE A 207 -14.26 11.33 3.27
C ILE A 207 -15.26 11.89 4.27
N ASN A 208 -16.36 12.47 3.76
CA ASN A 208 -17.51 12.84 4.57
C ASN A 208 -18.62 11.77 4.44
N HIS A 209 -18.56 10.78 5.33
CA HIS A 209 -19.50 9.66 5.37
C HIS A 209 -20.77 10.03 6.17
N PRO A 210 -21.99 9.80 5.63
CA PRO A 210 -23.24 10.19 6.30
C PRO A 210 -23.44 9.61 7.70
N GLU A 211 -22.98 8.38 7.95
CA GLU A 211 -23.12 7.73 9.27
C GLU A 211 -22.03 8.13 10.29
N LEU A 212 -20.94 8.77 9.84
CA LEU A 212 -19.88 9.30 10.72
C LEU A 212 -20.16 10.74 11.18
N GLU A 213 -21.32 11.32 10.83
CA GLU A 213 -21.72 12.70 11.22
C GLU A 213 -21.77 12.92 12.75
N ASN A 214 -21.83 11.85 13.55
CA ASN A 214 -21.87 11.90 15.02
C ASN A 214 -20.48 11.92 15.68
N ASP A 215 -19.40 11.60 14.97
CA ASP A 215 -18.05 11.62 15.54
C ASP A 215 -17.44 13.02 15.49
N LYS A 216 -17.42 13.67 16.66
CA LYS A 216 -17.06 15.07 16.91
C LYS A 216 -15.68 15.50 16.38
N TRP A 217 -14.80 14.53 16.06
CA TRP A 217 -13.43 14.77 15.59
C TRP A 217 -13.36 15.11 14.09
N LEU A 218 -14.20 14.50 13.24
CA LEU A 218 -14.19 14.75 11.78
C LEU A 218 -14.80 16.10 11.40
N ARG A 219 -15.71 16.65 12.22
CA ARG A 219 -16.29 17.99 12.02
C ARG A 219 -15.25 19.13 12.04
N LYS A 220 -14.10 18.93 12.68
CA LYS A 220 -13.31 20.07 13.19
C LYS A 220 -12.14 20.50 12.34
N LEU A 221 -11.69 19.74 11.34
CA LEU A 221 -10.46 20.11 10.64
C LEU A 221 -10.60 20.64 9.21
N HIS A 222 -11.56 20.22 8.36
CA HIS A 222 -11.51 20.64 6.95
C HIS A 222 -12.84 20.90 6.22
N PHE A 223 -14.02 20.64 6.82
CA PHE A 223 -15.26 20.52 6.04
C PHE A 223 -16.44 21.42 6.47
N GLN A 224 -16.21 22.46 7.28
CA GLN A 224 -17.32 23.26 7.82
C GLN A 224 -18.15 23.99 6.73
N PHE A 225 -17.54 24.29 5.58
CA PHE A 225 -18.17 25.05 4.50
C PHE A 225 -18.55 24.21 3.27
N LEU A 226 -18.08 22.97 3.15
CA LEU A 226 -18.26 22.15 1.94
C LEU A 226 -19.72 21.71 1.74
N LYS A 227 -20.43 21.38 2.83
CA LYS A 227 -21.87 21.10 2.80
C LYS A 227 -22.67 22.34 2.36
N GLN A 228 -22.38 23.50 2.95
CA GLN A 228 -23.01 24.77 2.59
C GLN A 228 -22.70 25.19 1.14
N TYR A 229 -21.50 24.89 0.65
CA TYR A 229 -21.10 25.18 -0.73
C TYR A 229 -21.84 24.29 -1.73
N ARG A 230 -21.88 22.98 -1.51
CA ARG A 230 -22.64 22.03 -2.35
C ARG A 230 -24.13 22.37 -2.36
N ASP A 231 -24.72 22.60 -1.19
CA ASP A 231 -26.15 22.90 -1.06
C ASP A 231 -26.52 24.25 -1.71
N LYS A 232 -25.56 25.18 -1.84
CA LYS A 232 -25.74 26.45 -2.57
C LYS A 232 -25.51 26.35 -4.07
N THR A 233 -24.58 25.50 -4.52
CA THR A 233 -24.12 25.49 -5.92
C THR A 233 -24.71 24.35 -6.76
N SER A 234 -25.33 23.33 -6.13
CA SER A 234 -25.75 22.09 -6.80
C SER A 234 -24.61 21.44 -7.62
N ALA A 235 -23.36 21.74 -7.26
CA ALA A 235 -22.19 21.32 -8.03
C ALA A 235 -22.06 19.80 -8.01
N THR A 236 -22.06 19.19 -9.20
CA THR A 236 -21.77 17.77 -9.40
C THR A 236 -20.27 17.55 -9.39
N PHE A 237 -19.80 16.51 -8.69
CA PHE A 237 -18.39 16.15 -8.62
C PHE A 237 -17.99 15.36 -9.87
N ASP A 238 -17.20 15.96 -10.77
CA ASP A 238 -16.67 15.25 -11.93
C ASP A 238 -15.45 14.40 -11.53
N THR A 239 -15.70 13.14 -11.21
CA THR A 239 -14.65 12.18 -10.85
C THR A 239 -13.64 11.96 -11.97
N ASN A 240 -14.03 12.14 -13.24
CA ASN A 240 -13.14 11.91 -14.37
C ASN A 240 -12.10 13.01 -14.48
N TYR A 241 -12.52 14.27 -14.30
CA TYR A 241 -11.63 15.43 -14.25
C TYR A 241 -10.50 15.23 -13.22
N PHE A 242 -10.86 14.92 -11.97
CA PHE A 242 -9.86 14.67 -10.91
C PHE A 242 -8.99 13.45 -11.17
N SER A 243 -9.55 12.38 -11.74
CA SER A 243 -8.76 11.19 -12.13
C SER A 243 -7.70 11.55 -13.17
N THR A 244 -8.08 12.33 -14.18
CA THR A 244 -7.16 12.83 -15.20
C THR A 244 -6.11 13.76 -14.61
N ASP A 245 -6.48 14.70 -13.73
CA ASP A 245 -5.51 15.60 -13.10
C ASP A 245 -4.53 14.89 -12.19
N ILE A 246 -4.99 13.92 -11.38
CA ILE A 246 -4.09 13.12 -10.54
C ILE A 246 -3.13 12.30 -11.40
N GLN A 247 -3.61 11.74 -12.52
CA GLN A 247 -2.77 10.99 -13.45
C GLN A 247 -1.75 11.91 -14.14
N ASN A 248 -2.15 13.12 -14.54
CA ASN A 248 -1.24 14.13 -15.09
C ASN A 248 -0.16 14.54 -14.07
N ILE A 249 -0.53 14.82 -12.82
CA ILE A 249 0.42 15.15 -11.74
C ILE A 249 1.42 14.02 -11.54
N LYS A 250 0.95 12.76 -11.52
CA LYS A 250 1.82 11.58 -11.41
C LYS A 250 2.79 11.48 -12.58
N ASP A 251 2.32 11.71 -13.80
CA ASP A 251 3.15 11.59 -15.00
C ASP A 251 4.16 12.75 -15.11
N GLU A 252 3.76 13.98 -14.77
CA GLU A 252 4.66 15.13 -14.67
C GLU A 252 5.73 14.91 -13.60
N PHE A 253 5.35 14.41 -12.42
CA PHE A 253 6.28 14.08 -11.35
C PHE A 253 7.29 13.02 -11.80
N ALA A 254 6.83 11.95 -12.46
CA ALA A 254 7.68 10.93 -13.03
C ALA A 254 8.64 11.51 -14.10
N GLY A 255 8.14 12.39 -14.97
CA GLY A 255 8.92 13.07 -16.00
C GLY A 255 10.03 13.95 -15.44
N ARG A 256 9.69 14.81 -14.47
CA ARG A 256 10.67 15.67 -13.77
C ARG A 256 11.75 14.84 -13.07
N PHE A 257 11.40 13.69 -12.49
CA PHE A 257 12.38 12.82 -11.85
C PHE A 257 13.35 12.14 -12.84
N GLN A 258 12.87 11.77 -14.02
CA GLN A 258 13.75 11.26 -15.08
C GLN A 258 14.75 12.33 -15.56
N GLN A 259 14.32 13.60 -15.65
CA GLN A 259 15.24 14.70 -15.97
C GLN A 259 16.38 14.82 -14.94
N PHE A 260 16.09 14.67 -13.64
CA PHE A 260 17.14 14.67 -12.61
C PHE A 260 18.16 13.54 -12.77
N LYS A 261 17.76 12.37 -13.29
CA LYS A 261 18.69 11.29 -13.61
C LYS A 261 19.61 11.66 -14.76
N THR A 262 19.08 12.34 -15.78
CA THR A 262 19.85 12.80 -16.95
C THR A 262 20.88 13.87 -16.59
N ILE A 263 20.55 14.77 -15.65
CA ILE A 263 21.48 15.84 -15.21
C ILE A 263 22.31 15.46 -13.98
N LYS A 264 22.25 14.21 -13.50
CA LYS A 264 22.93 13.76 -12.28
C LYS A 264 24.43 14.02 -12.32
N THR A 265 25.05 13.73 -13.46
CA THR A 265 26.49 13.93 -13.71
C THR A 265 26.84 15.42 -13.82
N THR A 266 25.99 16.21 -14.45
CA THR A 266 26.09 17.69 -14.50
C THR A 266 25.99 18.31 -13.10
N LEU A 267 25.11 17.79 -12.24
CA LEU A 267 25.02 18.21 -10.83
C LEU A 267 26.25 17.78 -10.03
N ALA A 268 26.77 16.57 -10.26
CA ALA A 268 28.00 16.11 -9.62
C ALA A 268 29.21 16.96 -10.02
N PHE A 269 29.28 17.43 -11.27
CA PHE A 269 30.27 18.39 -11.75
C PHE A 269 30.28 19.69 -10.93
N ILE A 270 29.12 20.27 -10.64
CA ILE A 270 29.03 21.51 -9.86
C ILE A 270 29.62 21.38 -8.45
N VAL A 271 29.44 20.21 -7.84
CA VAL A 271 29.90 19.92 -6.48
C VAL A 271 31.37 19.51 -6.46
N ASN A 272 31.84 18.81 -7.49
CA ASN A 272 33.17 18.21 -7.53
C ASN A 272 33.80 18.28 -8.93
N PRO A 273 34.07 19.49 -9.44
CA PRO A 273 34.42 19.67 -10.85
C PRO A 273 35.76 19.04 -11.25
N LEU A 274 36.65 18.81 -10.27
CA LEU A 274 37.97 18.22 -10.50
C LEU A 274 37.91 16.72 -10.81
N ASN A 275 36.91 16.02 -10.29
CA ASN A 275 36.82 14.56 -10.37
C ASN A 275 35.69 14.07 -11.30
N THR A 276 34.87 14.96 -11.84
CA THR A 276 33.81 14.56 -12.77
C THR A 276 34.38 14.26 -14.16
N ASN A 277 33.87 13.18 -14.75
CA ASN A 277 34.15 12.81 -16.14
C ASN A 277 33.48 13.82 -17.07
N SER A 278 34.27 14.58 -17.83
CA SER A 278 33.78 15.61 -18.77
C SER A 278 32.86 15.03 -19.83
N ASN A 279 33.09 13.79 -20.25
CA ASN A 279 32.34 13.12 -21.31
C ASN A 279 30.92 12.72 -20.88
N GLU A 280 30.64 12.77 -19.58
CA GLU A 280 29.33 12.43 -19.01
C GLU A 280 28.52 13.67 -18.62
N ILE A 281 29.06 14.89 -18.83
CA ILE A 281 28.37 16.13 -18.48
C ILE A 281 27.40 16.49 -19.61
N HIS A 282 26.11 16.37 -19.33
CA HIS A 282 25.06 16.75 -20.26
C HIS A 282 24.73 18.25 -20.10
N VAL A 283 25.28 19.08 -20.99
CA VAL A 283 25.07 20.54 -20.99
C VAL A 283 24.14 21.06 -22.09
N GLU A 284 23.77 20.20 -23.05
CA GLU A 284 22.80 20.53 -24.11
C GLU A 284 21.49 21.15 -23.60
N PRO A 285 20.89 20.72 -22.46
CA PRO A 285 19.67 21.34 -21.93
C PRO A 285 19.84 22.81 -21.52
N PHE A 286 21.09 23.27 -21.34
CA PHE A 286 21.43 24.63 -20.93
C PHE A 286 21.97 25.46 -22.09
N GLY A 287 21.95 24.96 -23.33
CA GLY A 287 22.40 25.72 -24.51
C GLY A 287 23.88 26.11 -24.49
N VAL A 288 24.70 25.40 -23.71
CA VAL A 288 26.16 25.61 -23.63
C VAL A 288 26.87 24.78 -24.70
N ASP A 289 27.90 25.37 -25.31
CA ASP A 289 28.74 24.66 -26.27
C ASP A 289 29.66 23.65 -25.57
N THR A 290 29.55 22.38 -25.95
CA THR A 290 30.31 21.29 -25.32
C THR A 290 31.82 21.46 -25.49
N ALA A 291 32.28 21.93 -26.66
CA ALA A 291 33.71 22.09 -26.93
C ALA A 291 34.33 23.24 -26.11
N SER A 292 33.60 24.35 -25.98
CA SER A 292 33.96 25.47 -25.10
C SER A 292 34.08 25.03 -23.65
N LEU A 293 33.10 24.27 -23.15
CA LEU A 293 33.13 23.73 -21.79
C LEU A 293 34.33 22.79 -21.58
N GLU A 294 34.60 21.86 -22.50
CA GLU A 294 35.74 20.93 -22.40
C GLU A 294 37.08 21.67 -22.28
N MET A 295 37.27 22.74 -23.05
CA MET A 295 38.47 23.57 -22.96
C MET A 295 38.59 24.27 -21.60
N GLN A 296 37.50 24.81 -21.08
CA GLN A 296 37.45 25.45 -19.75
C GLN A 296 37.72 24.43 -18.61
N LEU A 297 37.27 23.18 -18.78
CA LEU A 297 37.51 22.10 -17.81
C LEU A 297 38.98 21.70 -17.73
N ILE A 298 39.69 21.69 -18.85
CA ILE A 298 41.13 21.42 -18.91
C ILE A 298 41.88 22.52 -18.14
N ASP A 299 41.50 23.78 -18.34
CA ASP A 299 42.07 24.93 -17.66
C ASP A 299 41.77 24.97 -16.15
N LEU A 300 40.56 24.54 -15.77
CA LEU A 300 40.18 24.41 -14.36
C LEU A 300 41.04 23.38 -13.64
N LYS A 301 41.33 22.25 -14.29
CA LYS A 301 42.12 21.15 -13.74
C LYS A 301 43.63 21.44 -13.74
N SER A 302 44.13 22.26 -14.66
CA SER A 302 45.56 22.55 -14.80
C SER A 302 46.08 23.64 -13.86
N LYS A 303 45.21 24.45 -13.26
CA LYS A 303 45.59 25.58 -12.40
C LYS A 303 45.46 25.29 -10.91
N ASP A 304 46.60 25.31 -10.22
CA ASP A 304 46.72 25.07 -8.77
C ASP A 304 45.85 25.99 -7.91
N LEU A 305 45.66 27.25 -8.33
CA LEU A 305 44.87 28.22 -7.56
C LEU A 305 43.37 27.83 -7.52
N TRP A 306 42.85 27.28 -8.62
CA TRP A 306 41.43 26.92 -8.76
C TRP A 306 41.16 25.53 -8.21
N SER A 307 42.04 24.59 -8.48
CA SER A 307 41.97 23.25 -7.91
C SER A 307 42.01 23.29 -6.37
N ARG A 308 42.77 24.22 -5.78
CA ARG A 308 42.78 24.44 -4.33
C ARG A 308 41.42 24.92 -3.79
N LYS A 309 40.75 25.86 -4.46
CA LYS A 309 39.42 26.36 -4.05
C LYS A 309 38.36 25.26 -4.05
N PHE A 310 38.34 24.41 -5.07
CA PHE A 310 37.39 23.30 -5.14
C PHE A 310 37.73 22.14 -4.20
N THR A 311 39.02 21.93 -3.90
CA THR A 311 39.44 20.99 -2.85
C THR A 311 38.96 21.47 -1.47
N GLU A 312 39.05 22.77 -1.20
CA GLU A 312 38.55 23.38 0.04
C GLU A 312 37.02 23.31 0.14
N LEU A 313 36.29 23.59 -0.96
CA LEU A 313 34.84 23.40 -1.02
C LEU A 313 34.46 21.96 -0.66
N LYS A 314 35.15 20.98 -1.25
CA LYS A 314 34.88 19.56 -0.97
C LYS A 314 35.05 19.21 0.51
N SER A 315 36.14 19.66 1.14
CA SER A 315 36.37 19.47 2.59
C SER A 315 35.25 20.09 3.43
N LYS A 316 34.82 21.32 3.08
CA LYS A 316 33.72 22.01 3.78
C LYS A 316 32.39 21.27 3.63
N LEU A 317 32.11 20.70 2.47
CA LEU A 317 30.89 19.90 2.24
C LEU A 317 30.92 18.59 3.03
N GLU A 318 32.06 17.92 3.09
CA GLU A 318 32.23 16.70 3.89
C GLU A 318 32.06 16.97 5.40
N GLU A 319 32.70 18.03 5.91
CA GLU A 319 32.55 18.46 7.31
C GLU A 319 31.09 18.81 7.66
N LEU A 320 30.41 19.50 6.74
CA LEU A 320 29.01 19.87 6.93
C LEU A 320 28.10 18.64 7.00
N GLU A 321 28.35 17.61 6.18
CA GLU A 321 27.58 16.37 6.21
C GLU A 321 27.82 15.57 7.50
N VAL A 322 29.07 15.52 7.97
CA VAL A 322 29.42 14.93 9.27
C VAL A 322 28.69 15.64 10.41
N GLN A 323 28.66 16.97 10.40
CA GLN A 323 27.95 17.76 11.41
C GLN A 323 26.44 17.54 11.37
N LYS A 324 25.81 17.46 10.20
CA LYS A 324 24.38 17.12 10.08
C LYS A 324 24.07 15.78 10.73
N CYS A 325 24.86 14.76 10.41
CA CYS A 325 24.70 13.41 10.96
C CYS A 325 24.78 13.45 12.51
N MET A 326 25.78 14.13 13.06
CA MET A 326 25.92 14.31 14.51
C MET A 326 24.72 15.01 15.14
N TYR A 327 24.18 16.08 14.53
CA TYR A 327 23.02 16.77 15.07
C TYR A 327 21.73 15.95 15.02
N VAL A 328 21.54 15.14 13.98
CA VAL A 328 20.41 14.21 13.86
C VAL A 328 20.48 13.15 14.96
N THR A 329 21.65 12.51 15.16
CA THR A 329 21.84 11.53 16.23
C THR A 329 21.61 12.13 17.62
N GLN A 330 21.96 13.39 17.82
CA GLN A 330 21.77 14.13 19.08
C GLN A 330 20.40 14.82 19.21
N GLN A 331 19.50 14.67 18.23
CA GLN A 331 18.18 15.31 18.18
C GLN A 331 18.22 16.87 18.32
N LYS A 332 19.30 17.51 17.85
CA LYS A 332 19.52 18.96 17.95
C LYS A 332 18.91 19.72 16.76
N TRP A 333 17.58 19.70 16.65
CA TRP A 333 16.85 20.30 15.51
C TRP A 333 17.05 21.80 15.31
N THR A 334 17.26 22.56 16.40
CA THR A 334 17.50 24.02 16.34
C THR A 334 18.89 24.37 15.80
N ALA A 335 19.89 23.55 16.08
CA ALA A 335 21.24 23.71 15.52
C ALA A 335 21.27 23.32 14.04
N LEU A 336 20.57 22.24 13.68
CA LEU A 336 20.42 21.79 12.29
C LEU A 336 19.82 22.88 11.39
N LYS A 337 18.78 23.59 11.87
CA LYS A 337 18.15 24.71 11.13
C LYS A 337 19.08 25.91 10.89
N LYS A 338 20.13 26.06 11.70
CA LYS A 338 21.09 27.18 11.61
C LYS A 338 22.33 26.83 10.77
N MET A 339 22.44 25.60 10.28
CA MET A 339 23.59 25.20 9.47
C MET A 339 23.61 25.94 8.12
N PRO A 340 24.80 26.21 7.57
CA PRO A 340 24.92 26.73 6.21
C PRO A 340 24.25 25.81 5.20
N ARG A 341 23.65 26.40 4.16
CA ARG A 341 23.11 25.63 3.03
C ARG A 341 24.24 25.18 2.13
N VAL A 342 24.18 23.93 1.66
CA VAL A 342 25.17 23.36 0.72
C VAL A 342 25.29 24.23 -0.53
N GLU A 343 24.17 24.73 -1.02
CA GLU A 343 24.10 25.62 -2.19
C GLU A 343 24.87 26.93 -1.99
N ALA A 344 24.85 27.49 -0.78
CA ALA A 344 25.54 28.75 -0.50
C ALA A 344 27.06 28.56 -0.60
N LEU A 345 27.59 27.48 -0.01
CA LEU A 345 29.02 27.16 -0.06
C LEU A 345 29.50 26.92 -1.49
N ILE A 346 28.70 26.20 -2.29
CA ILE A 346 28.99 25.95 -3.70
C ILE A 346 29.02 27.29 -4.46
N PHE A 347 27.99 28.12 -4.30
CA PHE A 347 27.89 29.41 -4.99
C PHE A 347 29.04 30.35 -4.63
N ASP A 348 29.42 30.43 -3.34
CA ASP A 348 30.56 31.22 -2.87
C ASP A 348 31.87 30.77 -3.51
N ALA A 349 32.09 29.46 -3.64
CA ALA A 349 33.29 28.91 -4.28
C ALA A 349 33.36 29.28 -5.76
N TRP A 350 32.26 29.10 -6.51
CA TRP A 350 32.17 29.43 -7.93
C TRP A 350 32.29 30.94 -8.20
N ASN A 351 31.67 31.79 -7.38
CA ASN A 351 31.78 33.25 -7.51
C ASN A 351 33.14 33.82 -7.13
N SER A 352 33.97 33.02 -6.46
CA SER A 352 35.34 33.43 -6.12
C SER A 352 36.33 33.24 -7.27
N LEU A 353 35.85 32.76 -8.43
CA LEU A 353 36.61 32.69 -9.68
C LEU A 353 36.49 34.02 -10.45
N PRO A 354 37.58 34.51 -11.10
CA PRO A 354 37.52 35.71 -11.94
C PRO A 354 36.61 35.52 -13.16
N ASP A 355 36.01 36.60 -13.67
CA ASP A 355 35.16 36.57 -14.88
C ASP A 355 35.96 36.22 -16.15
N CYS A 356 37.22 36.66 -16.22
CA CYS A 356 38.12 36.47 -17.35
C CYS A 356 39.54 36.13 -16.89
N TYR A 357 40.27 35.33 -17.69
CA TYR A 357 41.65 34.90 -17.42
C TYR A 357 42.64 36.07 -17.22
N SER A 358 42.41 37.21 -17.88
CA SER A 358 43.38 38.31 -17.97
C SER A 358 43.59 39.11 -16.68
N GLU A 359 42.65 39.05 -15.72
CA GLU A 359 42.70 39.88 -14.51
C GLU A 359 43.79 39.47 -13.50
N ASN A 360 44.27 38.23 -13.54
CA ASN A 360 45.29 37.75 -12.58
C ASN A 360 46.75 38.06 -12.96
N SER A 361 46.98 38.82 -14.04
CA SER A 361 48.34 39.27 -14.41
C SER A 361 48.78 40.56 -13.69
N ARG A 362 47.91 41.20 -12.91
CA ARG A 362 48.27 42.32 -12.03
C ARG A 362 47.74 42.02 -10.63
N GLY A 363 48.63 41.87 -9.66
CA GLY A 363 48.25 41.60 -8.27
C GLY A 363 47.25 42.66 -7.76
N VAL A 364 46.11 42.21 -7.26
CA VAL A 364 45.10 43.09 -6.66
C VAL A 364 45.05 42.82 -5.17
N SER A 365 45.37 43.85 -4.39
CA SER A 365 45.25 43.93 -2.94
C SER A 365 43.79 43.87 -2.48
N GLU A 366 43.57 43.32 -1.27
CA GLU A 366 42.28 43.03 -0.59
C GLU A 366 41.26 44.18 -0.41
N GLN A 367 41.43 45.35 -1.02
CA GLN A 367 40.52 46.49 -0.84
C GLN A 367 39.36 46.59 -1.86
N GLU A 368 39.38 45.82 -2.96
CA GLU A 368 38.38 45.96 -4.04
C GLU A 368 37.08 45.13 -3.81
N SER A 369 37.09 44.17 -2.88
CA SER A 369 35.96 43.27 -2.61
C SER A 369 34.76 43.96 -1.94
N HIS A 370 34.99 45.06 -1.22
CA HIS A 370 33.92 45.75 -0.47
C HIS A 370 33.08 46.73 -1.31
N ARG A 371 33.49 47.09 -2.53
CA ARG A 371 32.74 48.05 -3.39
C ARG A 371 31.66 47.42 -4.28
N ARG A 372 31.59 46.09 -4.41
CA ARG A 372 30.73 45.43 -5.42
C ARG A 372 29.28 45.15 -5.00
N VAL A 373 28.87 45.46 -3.76
CA VAL A 373 27.50 45.18 -3.29
C VAL A 373 26.46 46.19 -3.81
N THR A 374 26.85 47.32 -4.40
CA THR A 374 25.91 48.42 -4.73
C THR A 374 25.68 48.72 -6.22
N ALA A 375 26.27 47.97 -7.17
CA ALA A 375 26.23 48.33 -8.60
C ALA A 375 25.30 47.47 -9.47
N ALA A 376 24.35 46.72 -8.91
CA ALA A 376 23.48 45.80 -9.66
C ALA A 376 22.23 46.47 -10.28
N HIS A 377 22.30 47.72 -10.76
CA HIS A 377 21.10 48.43 -11.25
C HIS A 377 21.26 49.28 -12.52
N GLU A 378 22.13 48.93 -13.47
CA GLU A 378 22.09 49.52 -14.82
C GLU A 378 22.29 48.47 -15.92
N ARG A 379 21.38 48.46 -16.92
CA ARG A 379 21.51 47.66 -18.15
C ARG A 379 22.56 48.29 -19.08
N PRO A 380 23.38 47.51 -19.81
CA PRO A 380 24.33 48.09 -20.76
C PRO A 380 23.68 48.44 -22.11
N GLN A 381 24.11 49.57 -22.67
CA GLN A 381 23.87 50.03 -24.05
C GLN A 381 24.79 49.27 -25.05
N PRO A 382 24.41 49.14 -26.33
CA PRO A 382 25.13 48.30 -27.29
C PRO A 382 26.20 49.08 -28.06
N GLY A 383 27.38 48.48 -28.19
CA GLY A 383 28.30 48.77 -29.28
C GLY A 383 29.75 49.02 -28.88
N VAL A 384 30.53 47.95 -28.69
CA VAL A 384 31.92 47.85 -29.20
C VAL A 384 32.20 46.36 -29.44
N THR A 385 32.42 46.01 -30.71
CA THR A 385 32.92 44.70 -31.15
C THR A 385 34.40 44.57 -30.82
N GLY A 386 34.72 43.89 -29.73
CA GLY A 386 36.03 43.35 -29.44
C GLY A 386 35.82 41.99 -28.78
N ALA A 387 36.17 40.91 -29.48
CA ALA A 387 36.11 39.57 -28.92
C ALA A 387 37.11 39.49 -27.75
N LEU A 388 36.59 39.61 -26.52
CA LEU A 388 37.29 39.31 -25.29
C LEU A 388 36.90 37.90 -24.85
N PRO A 389 37.84 37.11 -24.30
CA PRO A 389 37.58 35.73 -23.93
C PRO A 389 36.71 35.71 -22.67
N VAL A 390 35.62 34.93 -22.71
CA VAL A 390 34.65 34.83 -21.62
C VAL A 390 34.55 33.36 -21.15
N PRO A 391 35.54 32.85 -20.39
CA PRO A 391 35.67 31.42 -20.14
C PRO A 391 34.90 30.93 -18.90
N TRP A 392 34.08 31.76 -18.24
CA TRP A 392 33.34 31.35 -17.02
C TRP A 392 31.84 31.67 -17.06
N GLU A 393 31.37 32.42 -18.06
CA GLU A 393 29.94 32.75 -18.19
C GLU A 393 29.07 31.54 -18.52
N GLU A 394 29.56 30.58 -19.30
CA GLU A 394 28.79 29.37 -19.64
C GLU A 394 28.56 28.47 -18.41
N ILE A 395 29.56 28.34 -17.54
CA ILE A 395 29.42 27.58 -16.29
C ILE A 395 28.51 28.34 -15.31
N ARG A 396 28.59 29.67 -15.27
CA ARG A 396 27.67 30.52 -14.50
C ARG A 396 26.23 30.36 -14.99
N TYR A 397 26.01 30.29 -16.30
CA TYR A 397 24.70 30.06 -16.90
C TYR A 397 24.10 28.70 -16.49
N VAL A 398 24.93 27.65 -16.49
CA VAL A 398 24.53 26.32 -15.96
C VAL A 398 24.17 26.40 -14.48
N LEU A 399 24.96 27.10 -13.66
CA LEU A 399 24.70 27.30 -12.22
C LEU A 399 23.41 28.10 -11.96
N GLU A 400 23.16 29.15 -12.73
CA GLU A 400 21.96 30.00 -12.63
C GLU A 400 20.70 29.26 -13.10
N GLY A 401 20.80 28.48 -14.17
CA GLY A 401 19.73 27.60 -14.64
C GLY A 401 19.36 26.55 -13.59
N ILE A 402 20.35 25.88 -13.00
CA ILE A 402 20.13 24.87 -11.95
C ILE A 402 19.62 25.50 -10.64
N GLY A 403 20.12 26.68 -10.27
CA GLY A 403 19.61 27.45 -9.12
C GLY A 403 18.15 27.91 -9.30
N SER A 404 17.72 28.16 -10.54
CA SER A 404 16.34 28.50 -10.87
C SER A 404 15.42 27.27 -10.83
N MET A 405 15.88 26.12 -11.33
CA MET A 405 15.17 24.83 -11.19
C MET A 405 14.97 24.41 -9.71
N LYS A 406 15.91 24.74 -8.82
CA LYS A 406 15.77 24.51 -7.37
C LYS A 406 14.86 25.54 -6.67
N ARG A 407 14.80 26.79 -7.13
CA ARG A 407 13.97 27.86 -6.53
C ARG A 407 12.46 27.68 -6.78
N GLU A 408 12.07 26.98 -7.84
CA GLU A 408 10.68 26.58 -8.06
C GLU A 408 10.15 25.58 -7.00
N LYS A 409 11.02 24.93 -6.22
CA LYS A 409 10.62 24.08 -5.07
C LYS A 409 10.37 24.86 -3.76
N GLY A 410 10.30 26.20 -3.83
CA GLY A 410 10.24 27.08 -2.66
C GLY A 410 8.98 27.93 -2.51
N SER A 411 7.95 27.79 -3.35
CA SER A 411 6.66 28.42 -3.06
C SER A 411 5.92 27.55 -2.04
N GLY A 412 5.59 28.14 -0.89
CA GLY A 412 4.63 27.57 0.07
C GLY A 412 3.28 27.28 -0.59
N PRO A 413 2.28 26.80 0.17
CA PRO A 413 1.03 26.31 -0.40
C PRO A 413 0.42 27.38 -1.30
N SER A 414 0.41 27.10 -2.61
CA SER A 414 -0.34 27.89 -3.57
C SER A 414 -1.80 27.66 -3.24
N GLU A 415 -2.40 28.54 -2.44
CA GLU A 415 -3.84 28.74 -2.44
C GLU A 415 -4.23 29.13 -3.87
N LEU A 416 -4.67 28.15 -4.65
CA LEU A 416 -5.49 28.36 -5.83
C LEU A 416 -6.85 28.88 -5.35
N LEU A 417 -6.91 30.16 -5.01
CA LEU A 417 -8.13 30.94 -5.02
C LEU A 417 -8.50 31.19 -6.49
N LEU A 418 -9.28 30.28 -7.07
CA LEU A 418 -9.98 30.56 -8.31
C LEU A 418 -11.16 31.48 -8.00
N THR A 419 -10.97 32.77 -8.22
CA THR A 419 -12.04 33.76 -8.32
C THR A 419 -12.56 33.80 -9.75
N GLY A 420 -13.88 33.68 -9.92
CA GLY A 420 -14.61 34.01 -11.16
C GLY A 420 -15.40 32.85 -11.72
#